data_AF-A0A6A3PYL3-F1
#
_entry.id   AF-A0A6A3PYL3-F1
#
_cell.length_a   1.000
_cell.length_b   1.000
_cell.length_c   1.000
_cell.angle_alpha   90.00
_cell.angle_beta   90.00
_cell.angle_gamma   90.00
#
_symmetry.space_group_name_H-M   'P 1'
#
loop_
_entity.id
_entity.type
_entity.pdbx_description
1 polymer ?
#
loop_
_entity_poly.entity_id
_entity_poly.type
_entity_poly.pdbx_seq_one_letter_code
_entity_poly.pdbx_strand_id
1 'polypeptide(L)'
;MKADVSDFEEMTSRGPSLDGKGNALTEEDDNEPRIVGVNPTELHFTLEMWIKALGGAVTDVEPNGQCGWAALFAVMHNLYGETLSMTSKQIMEATIMKRKILNLLLAKLHFLVEARAIDLSMEPGALYSLSQDDVHEPTIDRLALYLDAERKRSVDVPVPQSCWCPPRSVPLQTEDKYKRMHE
;
A
#
# COMPACT_ATOMS: atom_id res chain seq x y z
N MET A 1 43.41 20.94 -21.99
CA MET A 1 44.51 20.71 -21.03
C MET A 1 43.98 19.70 -20.02
N LYS A 2 44.43 18.44 -20.13
CA LYS A 2 44.09 17.32 -19.24
C LYS A 2 45.15 17.23 -18.16
N ALA A 3 44.79 16.75 -16.97
CA ALA A 3 45.75 16.17 -16.03
C ALA A 3 45.15 14.87 -15.48
N ASP A 4 45.86 13.77 -15.74
CA ASP A 4 45.68 12.45 -15.14
C ASP A 4 46.69 12.31 -13.98
N VAL A 5 46.18 11.73 -12.90
CA VAL A 5 46.68 10.60 -12.07
C VAL A 5 48.20 10.41 -11.84
N SER A 6 48.48 10.21 -10.54
CA SER A 6 49.57 9.46 -9.88
C SER A 6 51.02 9.90 -10.10
N ASP A 7 51.69 10.22 -9.00
CA ASP A 7 52.80 9.40 -8.49
C ASP A 7 53.25 10.00 -7.13
N PHE A 8 53.21 9.23 -6.04
CA PHE A 8 54.16 8.16 -5.69
C PHE A 8 55.23 8.72 -4.75
N GLU A 9 55.33 8.03 -3.61
CA GLU A 9 56.54 7.86 -2.83
C GLU A 9 57.04 8.97 -1.90
N GLU A 10 57.12 8.60 -0.62
CA GLU A 10 58.38 8.42 0.10
C GLU A 10 58.75 9.70 0.86
N MET A 11 59.29 9.68 2.07
CA MET A 11 60.08 8.66 2.73
C MET A 11 60.30 9.16 4.15
N THR A 12 60.31 8.23 5.11
CA THR A 12 61.12 8.29 6.34
C THR A 12 60.69 9.34 7.39
N SER A 13 60.78 9.11 8.70
CA SER A 13 61.68 8.26 9.47
C SER A 13 61.27 8.28 10.94
N ARG A 14 61.57 7.17 11.63
CA ARG A 14 62.08 7.09 13.02
C ARG A 14 61.15 7.47 14.18
N GLY A 15 60.74 6.43 14.92
CA GLY A 15 60.42 6.52 16.36
C GLY A 15 61.65 6.92 17.21
N PRO A 16 61.50 7.17 18.52
CA PRO A 16 61.39 6.10 19.52
C PRO A 16 60.38 6.50 20.64
N SER A 17 60.17 5.88 21.80
CA SER A 17 60.83 4.89 22.66
C SER A 17 59.78 4.45 23.69
N LEU A 18 59.85 3.20 24.17
CA LEU A 18 59.07 2.73 25.32
C LEU A 18 59.79 3.11 26.61
N ASP A 19 59.39 4.20 27.26
CA ASP A 19 59.86 4.56 28.60
C ASP A 19 58.65 4.85 29.49
N GLY A 20 58.41 3.97 30.45
CA GLY A 20 57.23 3.99 31.30
C GLY A 20 57.19 5.13 32.30
N LYS A 21 55.96 5.58 32.61
CA LYS A 21 55.39 5.77 33.96
C LYS A 21 54.16 6.66 33.87
N GLY A 22 53.06 6.19 34.44
CA GLY A 22 51.94 7.04 34.83
C GLY A 22 50.59 6.46 34.42
N ASN A 23 49.95 5.73 35.33
CA ASN A 23 48.51 5.55 35.29
C ASN A 23 47.84 6.92 35.28
N ALA A 24 47.04 7.20 34.25
CA ALA A 24 45.93 8.12 34.33
C ALA A 24 44.80 7.51 33.48
N LEU A 25 43.71 7.20 34.16
CA LEU A 25 42.42 6.85 33.57
C LEU A 25 42.04 7.94 32.57
N THR A 26 41.83 7.59 31.30
CA THR A 26 41.14 8.46 30.35
C THR A 26 40.24 7.62 29.47
N GLU A 27 38.96 7.63 29.84
CA GLU A 27 37.78 7.71 28.99
C GLU A 27 37.77 6.78 27.78
N GLU A 28 37.03 5.68 27.93
CA GLU A 28 36.50 4.93 26.79
C GLU A 28 35.73 5.92 25.90
N ASP A 29 36.14 6.01 24.64
CA ASP A 29 35.54 6.87 23.62
C ASP A 29 34.11 6.35 23.34
N ASP A 30 33.14 6.89 24.09
CA ASP A 30 31.70 6.61 24.00
C ASP A 30 31.07 7.07 22.67
N ASN A 31 31.89 7.47 21.67
CA ASN A 31 31.43 8.16 20.47
C ASN A 31 31.45 7.32 19.19
N GLU A 32 31.73 6.01 19.27
CA GLU A 32 31.45 5.12 18.14
C GLU A 32 29.94 4.78 18.09
N PRO A 33 29.23 5.08 16.99
CA PRO A 33 27.85 4.67 16.83
C PRO A 33 27.79 3.13 16.78
N ARG A 34 27.50 2.52 17.93
CA ARG A 34 27.30 1.07 18.03
C ARG A 34 26.00 0.72 17.30
N ILE A 35 26.09 -0.07 16.23
CA ILE A 35 24.92 -0.69 15.62
C ILE A 35 24.37 -1.66 16.65
N VAL A 36 23.32 -1.26 17.35
CA VAL A 36 22.50 -2.18 18.14
C VAL A 36 21.81 -3.06 17.12
N GLY A 37 22.27 -4.31 17.00
CA GLY A 37 21.66 -5.30 16.13
C GLY A 37 20.22 -5.55 16.58
N VAL A 38 19.29 -4.82 15.99
CA VAL A 38 17.87 -5.09 16.18
C VAL A 38 17.58 -6.28 15.31
N ASN A 39 17.24 -7.41 15.94
CA ASN A 39 16.77 -8.58 15.22
C ASN A 39 15.47 -8.15 14.50
N PRO A 40 15.40 -8.12 13.16
CA PRO A 40 14.26 -7.54 12.44
C PRO A 40 12.92 -8.18 12.81
N THR A 41 12.96 -9.40 13.33
CA THR A 41 11.82 -10.19 13.76
C THR A 41 11.24 -9.77 15.12
N GLU A 42 11.95 -8.94 15.90
CA GLU A 42 11.53 -8.49 17.24
C GLU A 42 10.81 -7.13 17.23
N LEU A 43 10.83 -6.40 16.11
CA LEU A 43 10.01 -5.20 15.98
C LEU A 43 8.65 -5.53 15.37
N HIS A 44 7.65 -5.59 16.25
CA HIS A 44 6.25 -5.48 15.85
C HIS A 44 5.94 -4.04 15.43
N PHE A 45 6.42 -3.63 14.27
CA PHE A 45 6.00 -2.38 13.66
C PHE A 45 4.51 -2.50 13.29
N THR A 46 3.67 -1.67 13.90
CA THR A 46 2.26 -1.58 13.49
C THR A 46 2.16 -0.96 12.10
N LEU A 47 1.05 -1.20 11.40
CA LEU A 47 0.76 -0.52 10.13
C LEU A 47 0.87 1.00 10.28
N GLU A 48 0.36 1.54 11.39
CA GLU A 48 0.43 2.97 11.69
C GLU A 48 1.88 3.48 11.78
N MET A 49 2.78 2.71 12.40
CA MET A 49 4.20 3.08 12.46
C MET A 49 4.83 3.16 11.07
N TRP A 50 4.55 2.19 10.21
CA TRP A 50 5.04 2.19 8.82
C TRP A 50 4.48 3.36 8.01
N ILE A 51 3.18 3.59 8.08
CA ILE A 51 2.51 4.68 7.36
C ILE A 51 3.04 6.04 7.85
N LYS A 52 3.23 6.20 9.17
CA LYS A 52 3.78 7.42 9.76
C LYS A 52 5.24 7.68 9.37
N ALA A 53 6.06 6.63 9.24
CA ALA A 53 7.44 6.75 8.78
C ALA A 53 7.54 7.29 7.33
N LEU A 54 6.51 7.03 6.52
CA LEU A 54 6.38 7.58 5.16
C LEU A 54 5.72 8.98 5.12
N GLY A 55 5.46 9.59 6.28
CA GLY A 55 4.77 10.86 6.40
C GLY A 55 3.26 10.78 6.15
N GLY A 56 2.69 9.56 6.13
CA GLY A 56 1.26 9.33 5.97
C GLY A 56 0.50 9.28 7.29
N ALA A 57 -0.82 9.19 7.18
CA ALA A 57 -1.73 8.93 8.29
C ALA A 57 -2.76 7.86 7.89
N VAL A 58 -3.20 7.07 8.85
CA VAL A 58 -4.33 6.16 8.69
C VAL A 58 -5.61 6.95 8.98
N THR A 59 -6.62 6.79 8.13
CA THR A 59 -7.92 7.44 8.28
C THR A 59 -9.01 6.40 8.11
N ASP A 60 -9.89 6.29 9.11
CA ASP A 60 -11.01 5.36 9.05
C ASP A 60 -12.06 5.86 8.06
N VAL A 61 -12.61 4.95 7.27
CA VAL A 61 -13.64 5.25 6.28
C VAL A 61 -14.90 4.50 6.65
N GLU A 62 -16.05 5.17 6.54
CA GLU A 62 -17.34 4.59 6.88
C GLU A 62 -17.60 3.28 6.10
N PRO A 63 -17.90 2.16 6.79
CA PRO A 63 -18.16 0.89 6.15
C PRO A 63 -19.59 0.85 5.57
N ASN A 64 -19.77 1.44 4.39
CA ASN A 64 -21.07 1.50 3.71
C ASN A 64 -21.09 0.71 2.37
N GLY A 65 -20.04 -0.06 2.07
CA GLY A 65 -19.88 -0.75 0.78
C GLY A 65 -19.42 0.16 -0.38
N GLN A 66 -19.25 1.45 -0.12
CA GLN A 66 -18.65 2.45 -1.01
C GLN A 66 -17.33 3.00 -0.45
N CYS A 67 -16.86 2.47 0.68
CA CYS A 67 -15.66 2.94 1.39
C CYS A 67 -14.42 3.00 0.50
N GLY A 68 -14.25 2.08 -0.47
CA GLY A 68 -13.15 2.13 -1.42
C GLY A 68 -13.16 3.38 -2.30
N TRP A 69 -14.33 3.87 -2.72
CA TRP A 69 -14.45 5.11 -3.49
C TRP A 69 -14.19 6.35 -2.66
N ALA A 70 -14.69 6.37 -1.42
CA ALA A 70 -14.42 7.44 -0.47
C ALA A 70 -12.93 7.51 -0.11
N ALA A 71 -12.29 6.36 0.14
CA ALA A 71 -10.86 6.26 0.39
C ALA A 71 -10.03 6.75 -0.81
N LEU A 72 -10.38 6.33 -2.03
CA LEU A 72 -9.70 6.78 -3.24
C LEU A 72 -9.81 8.30 -3.42
N PHE A 73 -11.01 8.86 -3.21
CA PHE A 73 -11.22 10.30 -3.26
C PHE A 73 -10.38 11.04 -2.21
N ALA A 74 -10.36 10.54 -0.97
CA ALA A 74 -9.59 11.10 0.13
C ALA A 74 -8.09 11.15 -0.20
N VAL A 75 -7.53 10.04 -0.70
CA VAL A 75 -6.12 9.97 -1.12
C VAL A 75 -5.81 10.98 -2.22
N MET A 76 -6.65 11.08 -3.25
CA MET A 76 -6.40 12.01 -4.36
C MET A 76 -6.52 13.49 -3.99
N HIS A 77 -7.12 13.80 -2.83
CA HIS A 77 -7.31 15.18 -2.36
C HIS A 77 -6.64 15.46 -1.02
N ASN A 78 -5.80 14.54 -0.54
CA ASN A 78 -5.11 14.63 0.75
C ASN A 78 -6.08 14.95 1.91
N LEU A 79 -7.23 14.27 1.93
CA LEU A 79 -8.17 14.34 3.04
C LEU A 79 -7.77 13.28 4.07
N TYR A 80 -7.54 13.69 5.31
CA TYR A 80 -7.13 12.82 6.40
C TYR A 80 -7.71 13.29 7.74
N GLY A 81 -7.76 12.38 8.70
CA GLY A 81 -8.27 12.56 10.07
C GLY A 81 -8.41 11.21 10.76
N GLU A 82 -8.95 11.18 11.98
CA GLU A 82 -9.29 9.91 12.64
C GLU A 82 -10.38 9.16 11.85
N THR A 83 -11.43 9.88 11.43
CA THR A 83 -12.48 9.37 10.55
C THR A 83 -12.68 10.32 9.37
N LEU A 84 -12.84 9.77 8.18
CA LEU A 84 -13.09 10.53 6.96
C LEU A 84 -14.45 11.22 7.03
N SER A 85 -14.44 12.54 7.14
CA SER A 85 -15.63 13.38 7.00
C SER A 85 -15.63 14.08 5.64
N MET A 86 -16.67 13.88 4.83
CA MET A 86 -16.84 14.55 3.55
C MET A 86 -18.04 15.51 3.58
N THR A 87 -17.84 16.71 3.05
CA THR A 87 -18.92 17.67 2.77
C THR A 87 -19.81 17.17 1.63
N SER A 88 -21.03 17.71 1.51
CA SER A 88 -21.94 17.37 0.39
C SER A 88 -21.31 17.64 -0.99
N LYS A 89 -20.45 18.67 -1.09
CA LYS A 89 -19.69 18.96 -2.32
C LYS A 89 -18.67 17.85 -2.61
N GLN A 90 -17.91 17.42 -1.61
CA GLN A 90 -16.94 16.33 -1.77
C GLN A 90 -17.61 15.00 -2.11
N ILE A 91 -18.75 14.69 -1.50
CA ILE A 91 -19.57 13.51 -1.84
C ILE A 91 -20.00 13.54 -3.32
N MET A 92 -20.45 14.69 -3.81
CA MET A 92 -20.83 14.87 -5.21
C MET A 92 -19.63 14.67 -6.15
N GLU A 93 -18.47 15.25 -5.83
CA GLU A 93 -17.24 15.13 -6.61
C GLU A 93 -16.72 13.69 -6.64
N ALA A 94 -16.73 13.01 -5.48
CA ALA A 94 -16.41 11.59 -5.36
C ALA A 94 -17.34 10.71 -6.19
N THR A 95 -18.64 11.02 -6.19
CA THR A 95 -19.63 10.32 -7.03
C THR A 95 -19.39 10.54 -8.52
N ILE A 96 -19.03 11.76 -8.93
CA ILE A 96 -18.65 12.06 -10.33
C ILE A 96 -17.40 11.24 -10.73
N MET A 97 -16.40 11.18 -9.86
CA MET A 97 -15.17 10.42 -10.06
C MET A 97 -15.43 8.93 -10.20
N LYS A 98 -16.16 8.33 -9.24
CA LYS A 98 -16.64 6.94 -9.30
C LYS A 98 -17.30 6.65 -10.65
N ARG A 99 -18.25 7.49 -11.05
CA ARG A 99 -18.97 7.34 -12.33
C ARG A 99 -18.05 7.39 -13.55
N LYS A 100 -17.05 8.27 -13.57
CA LYS A 100 -16.06 8.34 -14.66
C LYS A 100 -15.23 7.06 -14.76
N ILE A 101 -14.76 6.54 -13.63
CA ILE A 101 -14.00 5.30 -13.57
C ILE A 101 -14.85 4.11 -14.02
N LEU A 102 -16.09 4.01 -13.53
CA LEU A 102 -17.02 2.95 -13.91
C LEU A 102 -17.44 3.02 -15.39
N ASN A 103 -17.56 4.22 -15.97
CA ASN A 103 -17.77 4.37 -17.42
C ASN A 103 -16.62 3.76 -18.22
N LEU A 104 -15.37 4.01 -17.81
CA LEU A 104 -14.21 3.43 -18.47
C LEU A 104 -14.18 1.91 -18.32
N LEU A 105 -14.47 1.41 -17.11
CA LEU A 105 -14.55 -0.02 -16.82
C LEU A 105 -15.60 -0.70 -17.71
N LEU A 106 -16.82 -0.16 -17.79
CA LEU A 106 -17.88 -0.66 -18.66
C LEU A 106 -17.48 -0.66 -20.13
N ALA A 107 -16.88 0.42 -20.62
CA ALA A 107 -16.45 0.54 -22.02
C ALA A 107 -15.33 -0.45 -22.40
N LYS A 108 -14.56 -0.93 -21.42
CA LYS A 108 -13.44 -1.86 -21.61
C LYS A 108 -13.68 -3.24 -21.01
N LEU A 109 -14.88 -3.51 -20.53
CA LEU A 109 -15.16 -4.69 -19.70
C LEU A 109 -14.80 -5.99 -20.42
N HIS A 110 -15.21 -6.13 -21.67
CA HIS A 110 -14.90 -7.32 -22.48
C HIS A 110 -13.39 -7.55 -22.61
N PHE A 111 -12.65 -6.50 -22.98
CA PHE A 111 -11.20 -6.55 -23.09
C PHE A 111 -10.52 -6.91 -21.76
N LEU A 112 -10.99 -6.34 -20.64
CA LEU A 112 -10.41 -6.60 -19.33
C LEU A 112 -10.64 -8.05 -18.86
N VAL A 113 -11.78 -8.65 -19.22
CA VAL A 113 -12.05 -10.07 -18.96
C VAL A 113 -11.21 -10.97 -19.88
N GLU A 114 -11.13 -10.67 -21.18
CA GLU A 114 -10.28 -11.43 -22.12
C GLU A 114 -8.80 -11.38 -21.73
N ALA A 115 -8.32 -10.22 -21.28
CA ALA A 115 -6.97 -10.02 -20.79
C ALA A 115 -6.72 -10.60 -19.39
N ARG A 116 -7.74 -11.21 -18.76
CA ARG A 116 -7.70 -11.76 -17.39
C ARG A 116 -7.32 -10.72 -16.31
N ALA A 117 -7.56 -9.44 -16.59
CA ALA A 117 -7.45 -8.38 -15.59
C ALA A 117 -8.65 -8.39 -14.63
N ILE A 118 -9.78 -8.95 -15.07
CA ILE A 118 -10.98 -9.19 -14.26
C ILE A 118 -11.29 -10.68 -14.32
N ASP A 119 -11.32 -11.33 -13.16
CA ASP A 119 -11.80 -12.70 -13.01
C ASP A 119 -13.27 -12.67 -12.59
N LEU A 120 -14.16 -12.97 -13.54
CA LEU A 120 -15.60 -12.97 -13.30
C LEU A 120 -16.02 -13.87 -12.13
N SER A 121 -15.31 -14.97 -11.88
CA SER A 121 -15.62 -15.88 -10.76
C SER A 121 -15.30 -15.27 -9.39
N MET A 122 -14.47 -14.24 -9.36
CA MET A 122 -14.01 -13.54 -8.16
C MET A 122 -14.65 -12.15 -8.01
N GLU A 123 -15.51 -11.74 -8.94
CA GLU A 123 -16.20 -10.46 -8.91
C GLU A 123 -17.57 -10.59 -8.24
N PRO A 124 -17.77 -9.99 -7.04
CA PRO A 124 -19.06 -10.04 -6.34
C PRO A 124 -20.21 -9.54 -7.21
N GLY A 125 -19.96 -8.55 -8.07
CA GLY A 125 -20.98 -8.01 -8.98
C GLY A 125 -21.42 -8.99 -10.08
N ALA A 126 -20.54 -9.87 -10.55
CA ALA A 126 -20.89 -10.88 -11.55
C ALA A 126 -21.75 -12.00 -10.94
N LEU A 127 -21.49 -12.31 -9.66
CA LEU A 127 -22.21 -13.29 -8.85
C LEU A 127 -23.48 -12.71 -8.21
N TYR A 128 -23.58 -11.39 -8.12
CA TYR A 128 -24.70 -10.73 -7.49
C TYR A 128 -25.99 -10.95 -8.26
N SER A 129 -27.06 -11.29 -7.55
CA SER A 129 -28.41 -11.36 -8.08
C SER A 129 -29.35 -10.55 -7.19
N LEU A 130 -30.28 -9.83 -7.82
CA LEU A 130 -31.37 -9.17 -7.08
C LEU A 130 -32.38 -10.19 -6.53
N SER A 131 -32.37 -11.43 -7.03
CA SER A 131 -33.13 -12.58 -6.51
C SER A 131 -32.19 -13.55 -5.81
N GLN A 132 -32.41 -13.79 -4.51
CA GLN A 132 -31.51 -14.58 -3.64
C GLN A 132 -31.50 -16.09 -3.93
N ASP A 133 -32.37 -16.60 -4.80
CA ASP A 133 -32.65 -18.04 -4.90
C ASP A 133 -31.93 -18.78 -6.05
N ASP A 134 -31.19 -18.09 -6.93
CA ASP A 134 -30.50 -18.73 -8.06
C ASP A 134 -28.98 -18.53 -8.03
N VAL A 135 -28.25 -19.65 -8.04
CA VAL A 135 -26.82 -19.66 -8.35
C VAL A 135 -26.67 -19.41 -9.85
N HIS A 136 -26.21 -18.22 -10.20
CA HIS A 136 -25.98 -17.85 -11.60
C HIS A 136 -24.50 -17.99 -11.97
N GLU A 137 -24.24 -18.46 -13.18
CA GLU A 137 -22.90 -18.40 -13.76
C GLU A 137 -22.46 -16.92 -13.90
N PRO A 138 -21.22 -16.59 -13.53
CA PRO A 138 -20.72 -15.23 -13.63
C PRO A 138 -20.45 -14.90 -15.10
N THR A 139 -21.17 -13.92 -15.65
CA THR A 139 -21.01 -13.46 -17.04
C THR A 139 -20.63 -11.99 -17.12
N ILE A 140 -20.09 -11.59 -18.28
CA ILE A 140 -19.78 -10.19 -18.59
C ILE A 140 -21.03 -9.32 -18.47
N ASP A 141 -22.18 -9.79 -18.97
CA ASP A 141 -23.44 -9.03 -18.94
C ASP A 141 -23.96 -8.79 -17.53
N ARG A 142 -23.85 -9.80 -16.64
CA ARG A 142 -24.23 -9.66 -15.23
C ARG A 142 -23.35 -8.63 -14.54
N LEU A 143 -22.04 -8.72 -14.74
CA LEU A 143 -21.11 -7.73 -14.20
C LEU A 143 -21.41 -6.33 -14.77
N ALA A 144 -21.72 -6.21 -16.06
CA ALA A 144 -22.08 -4.93 -16.68
C ALA A 144 -23.35 -4.33 -16.07
N LEU A 145 -24.38 -5.13 -15.84
CA LEU A 145 -25.62 -4.69 -15.18
C LEU A 145 -25.36 -4.20 -13.76
N TYR A 146 -24.57 -4.94 -12.99
CA TYR A 146 -24.18 -4.54 -11.63
C TYR A 146 -23.38 -3.22 -11.65
N LEU A 147 -22.37 -3.11 -12.51
CA LEU A 147 -21.54 -1.92 -12.61
C LEU A 147 -22.34 -0.70 -13.10
N ASP A 148 -23.34 -0.87 -13.97
CA ASP A 148 -24.24 0.21 -14.38
C ASP A 148 -25.15 0.69 -13.23
N ALA A 149 -25.65 -0.23 -12.40
CA ALA A 149 -26.39 0.12 -11.19
C ALA A 149 -25.48 0.88 -10.21
N GLU A 150 -24.27 0.38 -9.97
CA GLU A 150 -23.33 1.04 -9.08
C GLU A 150 -22.85 2.40 -9.59
N ARG A 151 -22.71 2.56 -10.90
CA ARG A 151 -22.39 3.83 -11.54
C ARG A 151 -23.38 4.95 -11.20
N LYS A 152 -24.65 4.60 -10.97
CA LYS A 152 -25.72 5.54 -10.63
C LYS A 152 -25.81 5.82 -9.13
N ARG A 153 -25.24 4.96 -8.29
CA ARG A 153 -25.27 5.09 -6.83
C ARG A 153 -24.22 6.09 -6.34
N SER A 154 -24.66 7.03 -5.49
CA SER A 154 -23.78 7.96 -4.79
C SER A 154 -22.87 7.24 -3.78
N VAL A 155 -21.72 7.83 -3.45
CA VAL A 155 -20.74 7.24 -2.52
C VAL A 155 -21.20 7.25 -1.05
N ASP A 156 -22.21 8.06 -0.71
CA ASP A 156 -22.82 8.14 0.62
C ASP A 156 -24.05 7.24 0.77
N VAL A 157 -24.50 6.58 -0.31
CA VAL A 157 -25.63 5.66 -0.27
C VAL A 157 -25.10 4.25 0.01
N PRO A 158 -25.52 3.60 1.12
CA PRO A 158 -25.04 2.28 1.47
C PRO A 158 -25.39 1.21 0.43
N VAL A 159 -24.53 0.19 0.36
CA VAL A 159 -24.77 -1.07 -0.35
C VAL A 159 -25.12 -2.14 0.69
N PRO A 160 -26.08 -3.05 0.43
CA PRO A 160 -26.31 -4.21 1.29
C PRO A 160 -25.01 -4.99 1.54
N GLN A 161 -24.80 -5.45 2.78
CA GLN A 161 -23.60 -6.18 3.19
C GLN A 161 -23.35 -7.46 2.38
N SER A 162 -24.42 -8.09 1.88
CA SER A 162 -24.33 -9.25 0.99
C SER A 162 -23.58 -8.96 -0.33
N CYS A 163 -23.45 -7.70 -0.72
CA CYS A 163 -22.72 -7.28 -1.92
C CYS A 163 -21.33 -6.73 -1.60
N TRP A 164 -20.94 -6.66 -0.32
CA TRP A 164 -19.63 -6.17 0.04
C TRP A 164 -18.58 -7.17 -0.44
N CYS A 165 -17.44 -6.64 -0.89
CA CYS A 165 -16.30 -7.50 -1.18
C CYS A 165 -15.94 -8.25 0.11
N PRO A 166 -15.97 -9.60 0.12
CA PRO A 166 -15.55 -10.33 1.30
C PRO A 166 -14.08 -10.02 1.61
N PRO A 167 -13.64 -10.14 2.88
CA PRO A 167 -12.24 -10.01 3.22
C PRO A 167 -11.43 -10.97 2.37
N ARG A 168 -10.70 -10.44 1.39
CA ARG A 168 -9.74 -11.24 0.62
C ARG A 168 -8.50 -11.32 1.48
N SER A 169 -8.15 -12.52 1.95
CA SER A 169 -6.82 -12.74 2.48
C SER A 169 -5.84 -12.48 1.34
N VAL A 170 -5.11 -11.37 1.39
CA VAL A 170 -3.88 -11.25 0.61
C VAL A 170 -2.93 -12.23 1.28
N PRO A 171 -2.51 -13.31 0.62
CA PRO A 171 -1.44 -14.12 1.17
C PRO A 171 -0.24 -13.20 1.24
N LEU A 172 0.14 -12.77 2.44
CA LEU A 172 1.49 -12.29 2.67
C LEU A 172 2.37 -13.42 2.15
N GLN A 173 3.14 -13.17 1.09
CA GLN A 173 4.10 -14.17 0.65
C GLN A 173 5.06 -14.36 1.82
N THR A 174 4.86 -15.44 2.57
CA THR A 174 5.81 -15.88 3.58
C THR A 174 7.14 -16.15 2.88
N GLU A 175 8.25 -15.96 3.59
CA GLU A 175 9.62 -15.97 3.07
C GLU A 175 10.00 -17.19 2.19
N ASP A 176 9.22 -18.27 2.22
CA ASP A 176 9.43 -19.51 1.47
C ASP A 176 9.44 -19.33 -0.07
N LYS A 177 8.85 -18.25 -0.60
CA LYS A 177 8.95 -17.92 -2.04
C LYS A 177 10.21 -17.15 -2.41
N TYR A 178 10.77 -16.36 -1.49
CA TYR A 178 12.02 -15.64 -1.73
C TYR A 178 13.22 -16.58 -1.76
N LYS A 179 13.25 -17.60 -0.88
CA LYS A 179 14.33 -18.61 -0.88
C LYS A 179 14.38 -19.43 -2.18
N ARG A 180 13.22 -19.76 -2.75
CA ARG A 180 13.12 -20.57 -3.98
C ARG A 180 13.50 -19.85 -5.28
N MET A 181 13.63 -18.53 -5.28
CA MET A 181 14.13 -17.78 -6.45
C MET A 181 15.65 -17.58 -6.44
N HIS A 182 16.32 -17.97 -5.35
CA HIS A 182 17.76 -17.81 -5.15
C HIS A 182 18.49 -19.14 -4.86
N GLU A 183 17.83 -20.27 -5.15
CA GLU A 183 18.43 -21.61 -5.25
C GLU A 183 18.41 -22.07 -6.72
#